data_AF-A0A954RZI4-F1
#
_entry.id   AF-A0A954RZI4-F1
#
_cell.length_a   1.000
_cell.length_b   1.000
_cell.length_c   1.000
_cell.angle_alpha   90.00
_cell.angle_beta   90.00
_cell.angle_gamma   90.00
#
_symmetry.space_group_name_H-M   'P 1'
#
loop_
_entity.id
_entity.type
_entity.pdbx_description
1 polymer ?
#
loop_
_entity_poly.entity_id
_entity_poly.type
_entity_poly.pdbx_seq_one_letter_code
_entity_poly.pdbx_strand_id
1 'polypeptide(L)'
;MNGKLATIVALALLLPPLPTFAQTPAMVARWDFEAEEATPLTSQGNIQRDQAGPRPPEFPDAASGNMAVRLNGDGAHLAIDDDGPASRFDFANGDAITLEAWVRLEKPRDGSPMYVIGKGRTGNARFARDNQNWALRVVSQRGVAKLSFLFATEPVAGADHWRRWTSSLGFDADAGWHHIAVGYRFGEPATMRGWIDGRPTEGVWDMGGATTKPPVVDDDAVWIGSSLGGSPANSFRGWLDAVAIHRGLLDDKSMSSHFHRVGGPRIVGPLPETMPELGEIPAGQVLFSVAEGLPSHDRWLNQGEQWPAETLRWHGDSFLLPRLPLKHDAWGIRDSWQAPVLLRIAADVELPSGSQRLLLRARALGRLWIDGKLVARTEPITKQPPNGEEPVTPLADPPLPGARVAGYHQQEVLAEFDGGEAAARHRVVLELAVGGKNLRTETGELCVAVQSAAGDAMHVLRAAGDTLPLTDEAIESALAGIESNLQELDDANRRAAASSQDPFWQQRHQVAREWGEVRGRRAELKPPVSAGSPHPIDAFVDAKISAALQASAGVGRQQAEHFHAKVLPILRENCFRCHGEKDKGGLKLDSRAAALKAGESESPAVAP
;
A
#
# COMPACT_ATOMS: atom_id res chain seq x y z
N MET A 1 74.65 -49.41 26.85
CA MET A 1 75.17 -48.09 27.27
C MET A 1 74.05 -47.07 27.10
N ASN A 2 73.91 -46.22 28.11
CA ASN A 2 72.81 -45.29 28.35
C ASN A 2 72.62 -44.24 27.25
N GLY A 3 71.36 -43.85 27.06
CA GLY A 3 70.96 -42.62 26.38
C GLY A 3 69.48 -42.32 26.61
N LYS A 4 69.13 -41.79 27.78
CA LYS A 4 67.79 -41.24 28.07
C LYS A 4 67.80 -39.74 27.77
N LEU A 5 67.00 -39.31 26.80
CA LEU A 5 66.57 -37.91 26.68
C LEU A 5 65.50 -37.64 27.75
N ALA A 6 65.69 -36.57 28.53
CA ALA A 6 64.69 -36.04 29.45
C ALA A 6 64.00 -34.85 28.77
N THR A 7 62.68 -34.99 28.56
CA THR A 7 61.80 -33.92 28.08
C THR A 7 61.35 -33.08 29.28
N ILE A 8 61.60 -31.78 29.23
CA ILE A 8 61.13 -30.79 30.21
C ILE A 8 59.64 -30.51 29.93
N VAL A 9 58.78 -30.72 30.92
CA VAL A 9 57.37 -30.29 30.92
C VAL A 9 57.30 -28.92 31.60
N ALA A 10 56.94 -27.89 30.84
CA ALA A 10 56.61 -26.57 31.39
C ALA A 10 55.10 -26.50 31.68
N LEU A 11 54.75 -26.33 32.95
CA LEU A 11 53.39 -26.18 33.43
C LEU A 11 52.96 -24.71 33.28
N ALA A 12 52.13 -24.39 32.29
CA ALA A 12 51.55 -23.06 32.12
C ALA A 12 50.28 -22.93 32.99
N LEU A 13 50.35 -22.06 34.00
CA LEU A 13 49.19 -21.65 34.80
C LEU A 13 48.27 -20.75 33.96
N LEU A 14 47.11 -21.26 33.56
CA LEU A 14 46.02 -20.46 32.99
C LEU A 14 45.30 -19.71 34.11
N LEU A 15 45.49 -18.40 34.17
CA LEU A 15 44.61 -17.48 34.91
C LEU A 15 43.34 -17.23 34.06
N PRO A 16 42.13 -17.22 34.66
CA PRO A 16 40.92 -16.83 33.95
C PRO A 16 40.99 -15.33 33.59
N PRO A 17 40.40 -14.91 32.44
CA PRO A 17 40.33 -13.50 32.09
C PRO A 17 39.46 -12.76 33.11
N LEU A 18 39.97 -11.63 33.61
CA LEU A 18 39.21 -10.69 34.42
C LEU A 18 38.05 -10.12 33.57
N PRO A 19 36.85 -9.93 34.14
CA PRO A 19 35.77 -9.23 33.45
C PRO A 19 36.21 -7.80 33.17
N THR A 20 36.28 -7.44 31.89
CA THR A 20 36.37 -6.05 31.45
C THR A 20 35.10 -5.34 31.87
N PHE A 21 35.19 -4.43 32.84
CA PHE A 21 34.12 -3.50 33.14
C PHE A 21 33.80 -2.72 31.86
N ALA A 22 32.57 -2.85 31.36
CA ALA A 22 32.09 -2.02 30.26
C ALA A 22 32.15 -0.55 30.74
N GLN A 23 33.07 0.22 30.17
CA GLN A 23 33.13 1.66 30.38
C GLN A 23 31.84 2.25 29.83
N THR A 24 31.07 2.94 30.67
CA THR A 24 29.93 3.75 30.19
C THR A 24 30.44 4.70 29.11
N PRO A 25 29.83 4.75 27.93
CA PRO A 25 30.18 5.70 26.87
C PRO A 25 30.32 7.11 27.42
N ALA A 26 31.39 7.82 27.02
CA ALA A 26 31.61 9.18 27.46
C ALA A 26 30.58 10.12 26.80
N MET A 27 29.83 10.85 27.62
CA MET A 27 28.92 11.90 27.15
C MET A 27 29.74 13.06 26.60
N VAL A 28 29.52 13.39 25.32
CA VAL A 28 30.21 14.47 24.61
C VAL A 28 29.54 15.81 24.88
N ALA A 29 28.21 15.83 24.81
CA ALA A 29 27.39 17.01 25.08
C ALA A 29 25.97 16.60 25.43
N ARG A 30 25.29 17.44 26.21
CA ARG A 30 23.87 17.31 26.55
C ARG A 30 23.25 18.69 26.72
N TRP A 31 22.02 18.86 26.22
CA TRP A 31 21.23 20.07 26.32
C TRP A 31 19.83 19.75 26.85
N ASP A 32 19.56 20.15 28.09
CA ASP A 32 18.27 20.01 28.79
C ASP A 32 17.37 21.27 28.67
N PHE A 33 17.87 22.32 28.00
CA PHE A 33 17.16 23.59 27.77
C PHE A 33 16.54 24.25 29.01
N GLU A 34 17.19 24.09 30.16
CA GLU A 34 16.88 24.81 31.38
C GLU A 34 17.45 26.25 31.37
N ALA A 35 17.51 26.90 32.54
CA ALA A 35 17.86 28.31 32.67
C ALA A 35 19.31 28.67 32.30
N GLU A 36 20.25 27.72 32.38
CA GLU A 36 21.65 27.92 31.99
C GLU A 36 22.20 26.71 31.22
N GLU A 37 22.61 26.92 29.97
CA GLU A 37 23.34 25.90 29.21
C GLU A 37 24.85 26.00 29.42
N ALA A 38 25.52 24.86 29.66
CA ALA A 38 26.97 24.80 29.76
C ALA A 38 27.70 25.10 28.43
N THR A 39 27.02 24.94 27.29
CA THR A 39 27.56 25.24 25.95
C THR A 39 26.84 26.46 25.36
N PRO A 40 27.57 27.47 24.84
CA PRO A 40 26.95 28.59 24.14
C PRO A 40 26.11 28.13 22.95
N LEU A 41 24.85 28.56 22.89
CA LEU A 41 23.92 28.25 21.80
C LEU A 41 23.56 29.53 21.04
N THR A 42 23.81 29.57 19.74
CA THR A 42 23.34 30.66 18.89
C THR A 42 21.96 30.33 18.33
N SER A 43 20.94 31.07 18.75
CA SER A 43 19.57 30.88 18.27
C SER A 43 19.35 31.53 16.90
N GLN A 44 18.73 30.81 15.98
CA GLN A 44 18.32 31.29 14.67
C GLN A 44 16.85 30.95 14.41
N GLY A 45 16.09 31.89 13.82
CA GLY A 45 14.67 31.71 13.54
C GLY A 45 13.77 31.78 14.79
N ASN A 46 12.59 31.17 14.72
CA ASN A 46 11.58 31.24 15.77
C ASN A 46 11.69 30.04 16.72
N ILE A 47 12.38 30.25 17.84
CA ILE A 47 12.54 29.29 18.93
C ILE A 47 11.81 29.83 20.16
N GLN A 48 10.92 29.01 20.72
CA GLN A 48 10.22 29.32 21.96
C GLN A 48 10.87 28.51 23.09
N ARG A 49 11.52 29.19 24.03
CA ARG A 49 12.08 28.58 25.24
C ARG A 49 11.00 28.42 26.33
N ASP A 50 11.37 27.85 27.47
CA ASP A 50 10.53 27.73 28.67
C ASP A 50 9.22 26.98 28.42
N GLN A 51 9.26 25.99 27.52
CA GLN A 51 8.12 25.11 27.27
C GLN A 51 8.14 23.93 28.23
N ALA A 52 6.99 23.37 28.57
CA ALA A 52 6.94 22.23 29.48
C ALA A 52 7.54 20.97 28.82
N GLY A 53 8.62 20.44 29.40
CA GLY A 53 9.21 19.15 29.06
C GLY A 53 8.41 17.95 29.60
N PRO A 54 8.91 16.71 29.43
CA PRO A 54 8.43 15.53 30.17
C PRO A 54 8.47 15.79 31.67
N ARG A 55 7.37 15.52 32.39
CA ARG A 55 7.25 15.78 33.83
C ARG A 55 6.23 14.85 34.52
N PRO A 56 6.25 14.75 35.86
CA PRO A 56 5.23 14.03 36.62
C PRO A 56 3.81 14.60 36.42
N PRO A 57 2.76 13.77 36.57
CA PRO A 57 2.80 12.37 36.97
C PRO A 57 3.09 11.39 35.83
N GLU A 58 3.05 11.83 34.57
CA GLU A 58 3.21 10.93 33.43
C GLU A 58 4.64 10.38 33.31
N PHE A 59 5.64 11.21 33.57
CA PHE A 59 7.06 10.85 33.61
C PHE A 59 7.60 11.06 35.04
N PRO A 60 7.50 10.06 35.92
CA PRO A 60 7.77 10.21 37.35
C PRO A 60 9.24 10.49 37.67
N ASP A 61 10.16 10.08 36.80
CA ASP A 61 11.60 10.24 37.01
C ASP A 61 12.11 11.62 36.54
N ALA A 62 11.28 12.39 35.84
CA ALA A 62 11.61 13.74 35.38
C ALA A 62 11.36 14.80 36.46
N ALA A 63 12.09 15.91 36.39
CA ALA A 63 11.89 17.03 37.31
C ALA A 63 10.50 17.67 37.12
N SER A 64 9.85 18.10 38.20
CA SER A 64 8.54 18.75 38.14
C SER A 64 8.55 20.08 37.34
N GLY A 65 9.70 20.73 37.29
CA GLY A 65 9.95 21.96 36.55
C GLY A 65 10.69 21.77 35.24
N ASN A 66 10.77 20.54 34.71
CA ASN A 66 11.53 20.25 33.49
C ASN A 66 11.06 21.12 32.30
N MET A 67 12.03 21.71 31.59
CA MET A 67 11.80 22.65 30.51
C MET A 67 12.23 22.06 29.16
N ALA A 68 11.78 22.69 28.08
CA ALA A 68 12.02 22.28 26.71
C ALA A 68 12.02 23.51 25.79
N VAL A 69 12.51 23.32 24.57
CA VAL A 69 12.35 24.30 23.48
C VAL A 69 11.31 23.83 22.48
N ARG A 70 10.58 24.76 21.87
CA ARG A 70 9.72 24.51 20.71
C ARG A 70 10.26 25.19 19.47
N LEU A 71 10.30 24.45 18.38
CA LEU A 71 10.69 24.90 17.05
C LEU A 71 9.49 24.83 16.09
N ASN A 72 9.38 25.81 15.21
CA ASN A 72 8.21 26.00 14.34
C ASN A 72 8.27 25.23 13.00
N GLY A 73 9.38 24.52 12.71
CA GLY A 73 9.58 23.81 11.45
C GLY A 73 9.83 24.70 10.24
N ASP A 74 10.30 25.93 10.43
CA ASP A 74 10.55 26.90 9.36
C ASP A 74 11.97 27.49 9.48
N GLY A 75 12.97 26.60 9.51
CA GLY A 75 14.38 26.96 9.60
C GLY A 75 14.90 27.29 11.00
N ALA A 76 14.04 27.30 12.03
CA ALA A 76 14.47 27.54 13.41
C ALA A 76 15.48 26.48 13.89
N HIS A 77 16.61 26.91 14.46
CA HIS A 77 17.64 26.01 14.99
C HIS A 77 18.56 26.69 16.01
N LEU A 78 19.18 25.87 16.85
CA LEU A 78 20.25 26.27 17.75
C LEU A 78 21.57 25.80 17.14
N ALA A 79 22.46 26.74 16.84
CA ALA A 79 23.78 26.46 16.28
C ALA A 79 24.85 26.40 17.38
N ILE A 80 25.69 25.38 17.28
CA ILE A 80 26.89 25.17 18.10
C ILE A 80 28.08 25.19 17.15
N ASP A 81 29.00 26.10 17.41
CA ASP A 81 30.25 26.18 16.66
C ASP A 81 31.08 24.91 16.91
N ASP A 82 31.78 24.48 15.87
CA ASP A 82 32.71 23.37 15.96
C ASP A 82 34.02 23.81 16.66
N ASP A 83 34.68 22.88 17.36
CA ASP A 83 35.92 23.16 18.10
C ASP A 83 37.15 23.27 17.15
N GLY A 84 36.98 23.04 15.85
CA GLY A 84 38.04 22.98 14.86
C GLY A 84 38.64 21.57 14.72
N PRO A 85 39.88 21.44 14.21
CA PRO A 85 40.45 20.13 13.90
C PRO A 85 40.46 19.18 15.10
N ALA A 86 39.93 17.96 14.90
CA ALA A 86 39.73 16.96 15.94
C ALA A 86 38.73 17.40 17.02
N SER A 87 37.67 18.05 16.57
CA SER A 87 36.56 18.52 17.39
C SER A 87 35.95 17.36 18.16
N ARG A 88 35.41 17.66 19.35
CA ARG A 88 34.68 16.64 20.13
C ARG A 88 33.47 16.08 19.37
N PHE A 89 33.02 16.77 18.33
CA PHE A 89 31.91 16.39 17.46
C PHE A 89 32.35 15.64 16.18
N ASP A 90 33.65 15.47 15.94
CA ASP A 90 34.15 14.70 14.80
C ASP A 90 34.05 13.19 15.08
N PHE A 91 33.32 12.49 14.22
CA PHE A 91 33.25 11.02 14.25
C PHE A 91 33.77 10.47 12.92
N ALA A 92 34.93 9.83 12.98
CA ALA A 92 35.59 9.22 11.84
C ALA A 92 35.25 7.72 11.75
N ASN A 93 35.83 7.04 10.76
CA ASN A 93 35.64 5.61 10.59
C ASN A 93 36.13 4.83 11.83
N GLY A 94 35.33 3.88 12.31
CA GLY A 94 35.59 3.11 13.53
C GLY A 94 35.07 3.77 14.81
N ASP A 95 34.78 5.08 14.80
CA ASP A 95 34.17 5.74 15.96
C ASP A 95 32.74 5.26 16.18
N ALA A 96 32.37 5.14 17.44
CA ALA A 96 31.01 4.85 17.85
C ALA A 96 30.31 6.12 18.36
N ILE A 97 29.07 6.32 17.93
CA ILE A 97 28.20 7.41 18.34
C ILE A 97 26.88 6.86 18.85
N THR A 98 26.37 7.45 19.93
CA THR A 98 24.95 7.33 20.29
C THR A 98 24.37 8.73 20.40
N LEU A 99 23.25 8.97 19.73
CA LEU A 99 22.48 10.22 19.77
C LEU A 99 21.14 9.92 20.41
N GLU A 100 20.71 10.73 21.38
CA GLU A 100 19.39 10.59 22.00
C GLU A 100 18.73 11.96 22.23
N ALA A 101 17.41 11.96 22.33
CA ALA A 101 16.62 13.14 22.66
C ALA A 101 15.23 12.75 23.18
N TRP A 102 14.62 13.66 23.93
CA TRP A 102 13.18 13.68 24.11
C TRP A 102 12.55 14.54 23.02
N VAL A 103 11.52 14.00 22.37
CA VAL A 103 10.81 14.65 21.27
C VAL A 103 9.31 14.64 21.52
N ARG A 104 8.64 15.72 21.16
CA ARG A 104 7.20 15.76 20.98
C ARG A 104 6.92 16.49 19.69
N LEU A 105 6.16 15.88 18.79
CA LEU A 105 5.97 16.41 17.45
C LEU A 105 4.71 17.27 17.37
N GLU A 106 4.71 18.21 16.44
CA GLU A 106 3.45 18.66 15.84
C GLU A 106 3.27 17.91 14.53
N LYS A 107 2.03 17.55 14.20
CA LYS A 107 1.64 16.75 13.02
C LYS A 107 2.63 16.88 11.84
N PRO A 108 3.52 15.89 11.64
CA PRO A 108 4.56 15.98 10.64
C PRO A 108 3.98 15.85 9.23
N ARG A 109 4.66 16.45 8.25
CA ARG A 109 4.38 16.19 6.83
C ARG A 109 4.98 14.84 6.46
N ASP A 110 4.19 14.00 5.83
CA ASP A 110 4.66 12.67 5.41
C ASP A 110 5.83 12.78 4.43
N GLY A 111 6.85 11.95 4.64
CA GLY A 111 8.08 11.92 3.85
C GLY A 111 9.11 13.02 4.16
N SER A 112 8.78 14.04 4.96
CA SER A 112 9.72 15.13 5.29
C SER A 112 10.58 14.77 6.51
N PRO A 113 11.92 14.65 6.38
CA PRO A 113 12.78 14.38 7.53
C PRO A 113 12.94 15.64 8.40
N MET A 114 12.71 15.52 9.69
CA MET A 114 12.89 16.59 10.67
C MET A 114 14.19 16.36 11.45
N TYR A 115 15.12 17.31 11.39
CA TYR A 115 16.40 17.19 12.08
C TYR A 115 16.24 17.44 13.57
N VAL A 116 16.54 16.44 14.39
CA VAL A 116 16.65 16.63 15.84
C VAL A 116 17.99 17.29 16.13
N ILE A 117 19.08 16.67 15.64
CA ILE A 117 20.43 17.20 15.72
C ILE A 117 21.29 16.64 14.58
N GLY A 118 22.23 17.42 14.07
CA GLY A 118 23.24 16.93 13.13
C GLY A 118 24.44 17.85 12.99
N LYS A 119 25.57 17.26 12.55
CA LYS A 119 26.80 17.99 12.19
C LYS A 119 26.99 18.05 10.68
N GLY A 120 27.19 19.27 10.18
CA GLY A 120 27.34 19.55 8.76
C GLY A 120 26.03 19.82 8.05
N ARG A 121 26.12 20.07 6.74
CA ARG A 121 25.03 20.42 5.84
C ARG A 121 24.32 21.72 6.25
N THR A 122 25.08 22.67 6.82
CA THR A 122 24.54 23.96 7.31
C THR A 122 24.26 24.95 6.17
N GLY A 123 24.79 24.69 4.97
CA GLY A 123 24.74 25.63 3.85
C GLY A 123 25.82 26.71 3.89
N ASN A 124 26.77 26.62 4.83
CA ASN A 124 27.93 27.48 4.88
C ASN A 124 28.83 27.26 3.65
N ALA A 125 29.13 28.33 2.92
CA ALA A 125 29.90 28.29 1.67
C ALA A 125 31.36 27.83 1.82
N ARG A 126 31.87 27.72 3.05
CA ARG A 126 33.23 27.20 3.32
C ARG A 126 33.31 25.68 3.21
N PHE A 127 32.19 24.98 3.31
CA PHE A 127 32.14 23.52 3.32
C PHE A 127 31.38 22.99 2.11
N ALA A 128 31.60 21.72 1.77
CA ALA A 128 30.86 21.07 0.71
C ALA A 128 29.37 20.95 1.10
N ARG A 129 28.46 20.98 0.12
CA ARG A 129 27.01 20.87 0.42
C ARG A 129 26.59 19.51 0.97
N ASP A 130 27.35 18.47 0.63
CA ASP A 130 27.07 17.07 0.97
C ASP A 130 28.03 16.58 2.06
N ASN A 131 28.26 17.40 3.08
CA ASN A 131 29.23 17.19 4.16
C ASN A 131 28.62 16.69 5.48
N GLN A 132 27.48 16.00 5.46
CA GLN A 132 26.87 15.51 6.71
C GLN A 132 27.74 14.44 7.37
N ASN A 133 28.31 14.71 8.55
CA ASN A 133 29.05 13.70 9.31
C ASN A 133 28.10 12.73 10.03
N TRP A 134 27.08 13.25 10.71
CA TRP A 134 26.03 12.47 11.36
C TRP A 134 24.78 13.32 11.58
N ALA A 135 23.62 12.68 11.64
CA ALA A 135 22.35 13.33 12.00
C ALA A 135 21.36 12.33 12.61
N LEU A 136 20.75 12.69 13.74
CA LEU A 136 19.53 12.08 14.26
C LEU A 136 18.33 12.89 13.76
N ARG A 137 17.38 12.19 13.16
CA ARG A 137 16.19 12.78 12.55
C ARG A 137 14.97 11.94 12.87
N VAL A 138 13.81 12.54 12.68
CA VAL A 138 12.51 11.85 12.66
C VAL A 138 11.88 12.03 11.30
N VAL A 139 11.35 10.98 10.69
CA VAL A 139 10.65 11.03 9.41
C VAL A 139 9.26 10.44 9.57
N SER A 140 8.22 11.16 9.14
CA SER A 140 6.88 10.58 9.05
C SER A 140 6.80 9.69 7.82
N GLN A 141 6.35 8.46 8.02
CA GLN A 141 5.99 7.54 6.95
C GLN A 141 4.60 6.99 7.22
N ARG A 142 3.65 7.32 6.35
CA ARG A 142 2.25 6.87 6.42
C ARG A 142 1.60 7.23 7.76
N GLY A 143 1.90 8.43 8.28
CA GLY A 143 1.36 8.93 9.55
C GLY A 143 2.03 8.39 10.81
N VAL A 144 3.08 7.57 10.67
CA VAL A 144 3.88 7.08 11.80
C VAL A 144 5.23 7.78 11.78
N ALA A 145 5.63 8.39 12.90
CA ALA A 145 6.94 8.98 13.07
C ALA A 145 7.99 7.90 13.33
N LYS A 146 9.04 7.86 12.50
CA LYS A 146 10.13 6.88 12.56
C LYS A 146 11.47 7.57 12.79
N LEU A 147 12.39 6.87 13.43
CA LEU A 147 13.77 7.31 13.54
C LEU A 147 14.43 7.29 12.17
N SER A 148 15.30 8.26 11.93
CA SER A 148 16.20 8.22 10.80
C SER A 148 17.59 8.72 11.16
N PHE A 149 18.60 7.92 10.83
CA PHE A 149 20.00 8.29 10.93
C PHE A 149 20.55 8.61 9.54
N LEU A 150 21.34 9.67 9.40
CA LEU A 150 21.96 10.08 8.13
C LEU A 150 23.42 10.44 8.30
N PHE A 151 24.24 9.97 7.37
CA PHE A 151 25.56 10.54 7.10
C PHE A 151 25.90 10.46 5.62
N ALA A 152 26.93 11.18 5.20
CA ALA A 152 27.51 11.10 3.88
C ALA A 152 28.86 10.37 3.94
N THR A 153 29.13 9.53 2.94
CA THR A 153 30.49 9.08 2.62
C THR A 153 31.11 9.99 1.56
N GLU A 154 32.34 9.72 1.15
CA GLU A 154 32.97 10.42 0.03
C GLU A 154 32.01 10.55 -1.18
N PRO A 155 31.85 11.76 -1.76
CA PRO A 155 30.92 11.98 -2.86
C PRO A 155 31.22 11.09 -4.06
N VAL A 156 30.16 10.50 -4.60
CA VAL A 156 30.17 9.78 -5.88
C VAL A 156 29.09 10.37 -6.78
N ALA A 157 29.15 10.09 -8.08
CA ALA A 157 28.09 10.51 -9.00
C ALA A 157 26.72 9.94 -8.53
N GLY A 158 25.70 10.80 -8.48
CA GLY A 158 24.38 10.44 -7.97
C GLY A 158 24.24 10.53 -6.44
N ALA A 159 23.21 9.88 -5.90
CA ALA A 159 22.88 9.91 -4.46
C ALA A 159 23.56 8.80 -3.65
N ASP A 160 24.41 8.00 -4.29
CA ASP A 160 25.03 6.79 -3.73
C ASP A 160 26.07 7.06 -2.64
N HIS A 161 26.31 8.32 -2.26
CA HIS A 161 27.15 8.68 -1.12
C HIS A 161 26.34 8.88 0.18
N TRP A 162 25.03 9.08 0.09
CA TRP A 162 24.16 9.20 1.26
C TRP A 162 23.92 7.84 1.90
N ARG A 163 23.96 7.80 3.23
CA ARG A 163 23.67 6.61 4.04
C ARG A 163 22.53 6.95 4.96
N ARG A 164 21.33 6.50 4.60
CA ARG A 164 20.14 6.67 5.44
C ARG A 164 19.70 5.34 6.01
N TRP A 165 19.54 5.32 7.32
CA TRP A 165 18.84 4.25 8.03
C TRP A 165 17.50 4.78 8.54
N THR A 166 16.46 3.95 8.50
CA THR A 166 15.11 4.25 8.99
C THR A 166 14.59 3.10 9.84
N SER A 167 14.03 3.38 11.03
CA SER A 167 13.59 2.36 11.97
C SER A 167 12.36 1.57 11.51
N SER A 168 12.25 0.32 11.98
CA SER A 168 11.06 -0.51 11.81
C SER A 168 9.92 -0.06 12.73
N LEU A 169 10.20 0.14 14.02
CA LEU A 169 9.26 0.77 14.96
C LEU A 169 9.16 2.27 14.68
N GLY A 170 8.03 2.84 15.08
CA GLY A 170 7.79 4.27 15.13
C GLY A 170 6.89 4.62 16.32
N PHE A 171 6.34 5.83 16.30
CA PHE A 171 5.37 6.30 17.27
C PHE A 171 4.36 7.24 16.61
N ASP A 172 3.22 7.43 17.24
CA ASP A 172 2.22 8.40 16.81
C ASP A 172 2.71 9.81 17.18
N ALA A 173 2.73 10.72 16.20
CA ALA A 173 3.17 12.09 16.40
C ALA A 173 2.32 12.85 17.45
N ASP A 174 1.05 12.46 17.61
CA ASP A 174 0.12 13.09 18.54
C ASP A 174 0.11 12.44 19.93
N ALA A 175 0.94 11.41 20.17
CA ALA A 175 0.98 10.65 21.43
C ALA A 175 1.79 11.32 22.57
N GLY A 176 2.27 12.54 22.35
CA GLY A 176 2.97 13.34 23.35
C GLY A 176 4.49 13.20 23.29
N TRP A 177 5.12 13.12 24.47
CA TRP A 177 6.58 13.01 24.60
C TRP A 177 7.05 11.57 24.40
N HIS A 178 8.10 11.42 23.59
CA HIS A 178 8.80 10.17 23.34
C HIS A 178 10.29 10.34 23.56
N HIS A 179 10.94 9.32 24.10
CA HIS A 179 12.40 9.24 24.13
C HIS A 179 12.88 8.49 22.89
N ILE A 180 13.83 9.05 22.16
CA ILE A 180 14.36 8.46 20.94
C ILE A 180 15.87 8.40 20.98
N ALA A 181 16.45 7.35 20.38
CA ALA A 181 17.89 7.24 20.25
C ALA A 181 18.32 6.42 19.03
N VAL A 182 19.53 6.67 18.53
CA VAL A 182 20.24 5.85 17.55
C VAL A 182 21.68 5.64 17.97
N GLY A 183 22.20 4.44 17.75
CA GLY A 183 23.58 4.05 18.03
C GLY A 183 24.20 3.44 16.78
N TYR A 184 25.42 3.84 16.45
CA TYR A 184 26.13 3.36 15.27
C TYR A 184 27.64 3.45 15.43
N ARG A 185 28.36 2.44 14.93
CA ARG A 185 29.80 2.50 14.72
C ARG A 185 30.10 2.66 13.23
N PHE A 186 30.75 3.76 12.87
CA PHE A 186 31.11 4.03 11.49
C PHE A 186 31.99 2.94 10.91
N GLY A 187 31.62 2.45 9.73
CA GLY A 187 32.30 1.34 9.07
C GLY A 187 31.77 -0.05 9.43
N GLU A 188 30.88 -0.16 10.42
CA GLU A 188 30.31 -1.45 10.88
C GLU A 188 28.77 -1.43 10.84
N PRO A 189 28.14 -1.63 9.66
CA PRO A 189 26.68 -1.56 9.48
C PRO A 189 25.83 -2.37 10.46
N ALA A 190 26.34 -3.53 10.88
CA ALA A 190 25.65 -4.44 11.79
C ALA A 190 25.48 -3.86 13.22
N THR A 191 26.19 -2.77 13.56
CA THR A 191 26.08 -2.11 14.86
C THR A 191 24.93 -1.11 14.94
N MET A 192 24.29 -0.79 13.81
CA MET A 192 23.20 0.19 13.74
C MET A 192 22.00 -0.29 14.57
N ARG A 193 21.59 0.52 15.54
CA ARG A 193 20.49 0.23 16.45
C ARG A 193 19.70 1.50 16.75
N GLY A 194 18.38 1.38 16.90
CA GLY A 194 17.53 2.48 17.35
C GLY A 194 16.75 2.11 18.60
N TRP A 195 16.27 3.12 19.33
CA TRP A 195 15.37 2.96 20.47
C TRP A 195 14.26 4.01 20.44
N ILE A 196 13.05 3.58 20.79
CA ILE A 196 11.88 4.44 20.96
C ILE A 196 11.25 4.06 22.29
N ASP A 197 11.10 5.03 23.20
CA ASP A 197 10.56 4.82 24.55
C ASP A 197 11.28 3.68 25.29
N GLY A 198 12.61 3.64 25.19
CA GLY A 198 13.45 2.58 25.78
C GLY A 198 13.31 1.21 25.11
N ARG A 199 12.44 1.04 24.10
CA ARG A 199 12.31 -0.21 23.34
C ARG A 199 13.26 -0.23 22.14
N PRO A 200 14.10 -1.26 21.99
CA PRO A 200 14.96 -1.36 20.84
C PRO A 200 14.17 -1.61 19.55
N THR A 201 14.70 -1.11 18.44
CA THR A 201 14.20 -1.34 17.09
C THR A 201 15.33 -1.58 16.11
N GLU A 202 15.10 -2.54 15.22
CA GLU A 202 15.82 -2.68 13.96
C GLU A 202 15.37 -1.62 12.96
N GLY A 203 15.94 -1.67 11.75
CA GLY A 203 15.55 -0.81 10.64
C GLY A 203 16.25 -1.20 9.35
N VAL A 204 16.10 -0.36 8.34
CA VAL A 204 16.62 -0.63 6.99
C VAL A 204 17.47 0.54 6.50
N TRP A 205 18.54 0.22 5.78
CA TRP A 205 19.34 1.20 5.03
C TRP A 205 18.66 1.51 3.70
N ASP A 206 17.73 2.47 3.71
CA ASP A 206 16.82 2.77 2.60
C ASP A 206 17.35 3.83 1.61
N MET A 207 18.55 4.36 1.84
CA MET A 207 19.28 5.22 0.89
C MET A 207 20.77 4.88 0.91
N GLY A 208 21.30 4.55 -0.27
CA GLY A 208 22.71 4.19 -0.49
C GLY A 208 23.19 2.90 0.21
N GLY A 209 22.31 2.21 0.94
CA GLY A 209 22.60 0.91 1.55
C GLY A 209 23.56 0.97 2.74
N ALA A 210 23.75 -0.21 3.36
CA ALA A 210 24.75 -0.44 4.38
C ALA A 210 26.17 -0.20 3.82
N THR A 211 27.09 0.34 4.62
CA THR A 211 28.44 0.66 4.13
C THR A 211 29.54 0.46 5.17
N THR A 212 30.72 0.08 4.70
CA THR A 212 31.97 0.09 5.48
C THR A 212 32.84 1.33 5.17
N LYS A 213 32.37 2.23 4.31
CA LYS A 213 33.10 3.43 3.90
C LYS A 213 33.12 4.48 5.02
N PRO A 214 34.21 5.27 5.14
CA PRO A 214 34.31 6.33 6.14
C PRO A 214 33.25 7.42 5.91
N PRO A 215 32.76 8.06 6.99
CA PRO A 215 31.93 9.26 6.87
C PRO A 215 32.78 10.46 6.43
N VAL A 216 32.13 11.48 5.88
CA VAL A 216 32.73 12.82 5.72
C VAL A 216 32.95 13.42 7.11
N VAL A 217 34.11 14.03 7.33
CA VAL A 217 34.48 14.74 8.56
C VAL A 217 35.04 16.10 8.18
N ASP A 218 34.48 17.17 8.74
CA ASP A 218 34.94 18.55 8.60
C ASP A 218 34.50 19.40 9.80
N ASP A 219 34.93 20.66 9.82
CA ASP A 219 34.70 21.59 10.94
C ASP A 219 33.39 22.39 10.80
N ASP A 220 32.38 21.88 10.07
CA ASP A 220 31.08 22.55 9.96
C ASP A 220 30.28 22.40 11.27
N ALA A 221 29.37 23.34 11.52
CA ALA A 221 28.69 23.48 12.81
C ALA A 221 27.71 22.32 13.10
N VAL A 222 27.40 22.16 14.39
CA VAL A 222 26.31 21.28 14.85
C VAL A 222 25.04 22.12 14.99
N TRP A 223 23.95 21.66 14.38
CA TRP A 223 22.64 22.31 14.51
C TRP A 223 21.65 21.37 15.20
N ILE A 224 20.93 21.90 16.19
CA ILE A 224 19.75 21.28 16.80
C ILE A 224 18.51 21.89 16.15
N GLY A 225 17.66 21.06 15.56
CA GLY A 225 16.36 21.48 15.04
C GLY A 225 16.27 21.84 13.55
N SER A 226 17.38 21.92 12.80
CA SER A 226 17.34 22.13 11.35
C SER A 226 18.63 21.68 10.65
N SER A 227 18.62 21.74 9.32
CA SER A 227 19.76 21.51 8.43
C SER A 227 19.44 22.10 7.04
N LEU A 228 20.34 21.91 6.08
CA LEU A 228 20.21 22.34 4.69
C LEU A 228 19.92 23.84 4.57
N GLY A 229 20.70 24.67 5.26
CA GLY A 229 20.54 26.13 5.23
C GLY A 229 19.22 26.62 5.84
N GLY A 230 18.61 25.88 6.75
CA GLY A 230 17.35 26.24 7.38
C GLY A 230 16.13 25.87 6.53
N SER A 231 16.25 24.84 5.68
CA SER A 231 15.16 24.39 4.81
C SER A 231 13.94 23.96 5.64
N PRO A 232 12.72 24.47 5.36
CA PRO A 232 11.51 24.06 6.09
C PRO A 232 11.21 22.56 5.99
N ALA A 233 11.58 21.92 4.87
CA ALA A 233 11.42 20.48 4.67
C ALA A 233 12.40 19.62 5.50
N ASN A 234 13.41 20.25 6.11
CA ASN A 234 14.44 19.61 6.96
C ASN A 234 14.44 20.18 8.39
N SER A 235 13.44 20.97 8.76
CA SER A 235 13.36 21.64 10.06
C SER A 235 12.42 20.93 11.00
N PHE A 236 12.83 20.80 12.26
CA PHE A 236 12.03 20.21 13.33
C PHE A 236 10.83 21.06 13.66
N ARG A 237 9.68 20.42 13.76
CA ARG A 237 8.42 21.03 14.15
C ARG A 237 7.88 20.33 15.39
N GLY A 238 8.01 20.98 16.53
CA GLY A 238 7.64 20.39 17.82
C GLY A 238 8.54 20.83 18.94
N TRP A 239 8.56 20.04 20.01
CA TRP A 239 9.36 20.27 21.20
C TRP A 239 10.54 19.30 21.28
N LEU A 240 11.68 19.82 21.73
CA LEU A 240 12.90 19.07 21.99
C LEU A 240 13.32 19.28 23.45
N ASP A 241 13.79 18.22 24.05
CA ASP A 241 14.41 18.21 25.37
C ASP A 241 15.54 17.18 25.44
N ALA A 242 16.49 17.38 26.35
CA ALA A 242 17.50 16.41 26.74
C ALA A 242 18.25 15.79 25.56
N VAL A 243 18.63 16.63 24.58
CA VAL A 243 19.37 16.22 23.39
C VAL A 243 20.81 15.90 23.80
N ALA A 244 21.30 14.70 23.51
CA ALA A 244 22.63 14.27 23.93
C ALA A 244 23.41 13.53 22.84
N ILE A 245 24.73 13.65 22.93
CA ILE A 245 25.71 12.98 22.08
C ILE A 245 26.64 12.18 22.99
N HIS A 246 26.85 10.90 22.67
CA HIS A 246 27.79 10.03 23.37
C HIS A 246 28.82 9.49 22.39
N ARG A 247 30.07 9.40 22.83
CA ARG A 247 31.16 8.73 22.09
C ARG A 247 31.26 7.29 22.55
N GLY A 248 30.37 6.45 22.03
CA GLY A 248 30.27 5.03 22.30
C GLY A 248 28.87 4.49 22.00
N LEU A 249 28.71 3.17 22.03
CA LEU A 249 27.41 2.50 21.89
C LEU A 249 26.81 2.28 23.27
N LEU A 250 25.62 2.80 23.51
CA LEU A 250 24.82 2.47 24.69
C LEU A 250 24.05 1.17 24.44
N ASP A 251 23.90 0.35 25.49
CA ASP A 251 23.19 -0.93 25.40
C ASP A 251 21.68 -0.80 25.68
N ASP A 252 20.92 -1.85 25.34
CA ASP A 252 19.48 -1.89 25.51
C ASP A 252 19.05 -1.64 26.97
N LYS A 253 19.87 -2.05 27.95
CA LYS A 253 19.60 -1.86 29.37
C LYS A 253 19.72 -0.40 29.78
N SER A 254 20.79 0.28 29.35
CA SER A 254 21.01 1.71 29.61
C SER A 254 19.90 2.52 28.96
N MET A 255 19.60 2.27 27.68
CA MET A 255 18.53 2.96 26.95
C MET A 255 17.16 2.73 27.59
N SER A 256 16.85 1.51 28.03
CA SER A 256 15.60 1.25 28.74
C SER A 256 15.50 2.01 30.07
N SER A 257 16.61 2.30 30.74
CA SER A 257 16.61 3.06 32.01
C SER A 257 16.41 4.57 31.81
N HIS A 258 16.62 5.08 30.60
CA HIS A 258 16.41 6.49 30.27
C HIS A 258 14.91 6.82 30.04
N PHE A 259 14.04 5.81 30.00
CA PHE A 259 12.61 5.98 29.78
C PHE A 259 11.78 5.33 30.89
N HIS A 260 10.99 6.15 31.59
CA HIS A 260 9.97 5.69 32.51
C HIS A 260 8.72 6.55 32.38
N ARG A 261 7.63 5.93 31.91
CA ARG A 261 6.34 6.57 31.71
C ARG A 261 5.23 5.74 32.37
N VAL A 262 4.31 6.40 33.07
CA VAL A 262 3.10 5.75 33.58
C VAL A 262 2.23 5.27 32.40
N GLY A 263 2.00 3.96 32.33
CA GLY A 263 1.34 3.30 31.21
C GLY A 263 2.29 2.76 30.14
N GLY A 264 3.61 2.84 30.36
CA GLY A 264 4.62 2.20 29.50
C GLY A 264 4.88 2.93 28.16
N PRO A 265 5.69 2.31 27.30
CA PRO A 265 6.08 2.85 26.00
C PRO A 265 4.89 2.92 25.03
N ARG A 266 4.88 3.93 24.16
CA ARG A 266 3.82 4.16 23.17
C ARG A 266 4.39 4.00 21.75
N ILE A 267 4.75 2.77 21.42
CA ILE A 267 5.31 2.43 20.12
C ILE A 267 4.24 1.98 19.13
N VAL A 268 4.47 2.26 17.86
CA VAL A 268 3.71 1.75 16.72
C VAL A 268 4.66 0.89 15.90
N GLY A 269 4.36 -0.40 15.78
CA GLY A 269 5.19 -1.35 15.05
C GLY A 269 4.37 -2.48 14.46
N PRO A 270 4.95 -3.26 13.53
CA PRO A 270 4.25 -4.38 12.91
C PRO A 270 3.80 -5.40 13.96
N LEU A 271 2.65 -6.02 13.74
CA LEU A 271 2.27 -7.23 14.46
C LEU A 271 3.23 -8.37 14.11
N PRO A 272 3.53 -9.27 15.07
CA PRO A 272 4.26 -10.49 14.79
C PRO A 272 3.59 -11.27 13.66
N GLU A 273 4.41 -11.72 12.72
CA GLU A 273 3.89 -12.51 11.62
C GLU A 273 3.66 -13.95 12.07
N THR A 274 2.40 -14.32 12.08
CA THR A 274 1.95 -15.66 12.42
C THR A 274 1.00 -16.13 11.33
N MET A 275 1.08 -17.40 10.97
CA MET A 275 0.15 -17.99 10.01
C MET A 275 -1.27 -17.91 10.58
N PRO A 276 -2.26 -17.42 9.81
CA PRO A 276 -3.63 -17.29 10.32
C PRO A 276 -4.28 -18.66 10.49
N GLU A 277 -5.10 -18.78 11.53
CA GLU A 277 -5.96 -19.93 11.76
C GLU A 277 -7.29 -19.74 11.02
N LEU A 278 -7.61 -20.66 10.10
CA LEU A 278 -8.84 -20.63 9.28
C LEU A 278 -9.83 -21.76 9.62
N GLY A 279 -9.55 -22.49 10.71
CA GLY A 279 -10.33 -23.63 11.16
C GLY A 279 -10.04 -24.92 10.38
N GLU A 280 -10.98 -25.86 10.50
CA GLU A 280 -11.00 -27.10 9.72
C GLU A 280 -11.42 -26.81 8.28
N ILE A 281 -10.72 -27.42 7.32
CA ILE A 281 -11.00 -27.31 5.89
C ILE A 281 -11.36 -28.71 5.40
N PRO A 282 -12.51 -28.89 4.73
CA PRO A 282 -12.89 -30.20 4.20
C PRO A 282 -11.81 -30.78 3.28
N ALA A 283 -11.57 -32.08 3.38
CA ALA A 283 -10.60 -32.76 2.53
C ALA A 283 -10.97 -32.60 1.04
N GLY A 284 -9.97 -32.34 0.20
CA GLY A 284 -10.19 -32.14 -1.23
C GLY A 284 -10.72 -30.76 -1.62
N GLN A 285 -10.86 -29.82 -0.67
CA GLN A 285 -11.34 -28.46 -0.94
C GLN A 285 -10.29 -27.40 -0.59
N VAL A 286 -10.35 -26.30 -1.34
CA VAL A 286 -9.62 -25.06 -1.06
C VAL A 286 -10.61 -24.04 -0.54
N LEU A 287 -10.38 -23.57 0.68
CA LEU A 287 -11.14 -22.50 1.31
C LEU A 287 -10.69 -21.14 0.77
N PHE A 288 -11.64 -20.28 0.43
CA PHE A 288 -11.43 -18.88 0.15
C PHE A 288 -12.22 -18.03 1.15
N SER A 289 -11.57 -17.03 1.73
CA SER A 289 -12.16 -16.07 2.67
C SER A 289 -11.77 -14.66 2.28
N VAL A 290 -12.74 -13.74 2.33
CA VAL A 290 -12.57 -12.33 2.00
C VAL A 290 -13.06 -11.48 3.17
N ALA A 291 -12.24 -10.53 3.60
CA ALA A 291 -12.57 -9.56 4.64
C ALA A 291 -12.28 -8.13 4.18
N GLU A 292 -13.25 -7.25 4.33
CA GLU A 292 -13.17 -5.84 3.90
C GLU A 292 -12.58 -4.91 4.96
N GLY A 293 -11.95 -3.82 4.52
CA GLY A 293 -11.53 -2.75 5.43
C GLY A 293 -10.21 -3.01 6.15
N LEU A 294 -9.25 -3.67 5.49
CA LEU A 294 -7.90 -3.79 6.01
C LEU A 294 -7.26 -2.38 6.13
N PRO A 295 -6.62 -2.00 7.25
CA PRO A 295 -6.11 -0.64 7.46
C PRO A 295 -5.10 -0.14 6.42
N SER A 296 -4.35 -1.05 5.79
CA SER A 296 -3.43 -0.69 4.70
C SER A 296 -3.36 -1.78 3.63
N HIS A 297 -3.05 -1.35 2.39
CA HIS A 297 -2.74 -2.22 1.26
C HIS A 297 -1.24 -2.51 1.12
N ASP A 298 -0.40 -1.71 1.79
CA ASP A 298 1.04 -1.67 1.56
C ASP A 298 1.89 -2.10 2.78
N ARG A 299 1.20 -2.60 3.82
CA ARG A 299 1.79 -3.20 5.01
C ARG A 299 0.76 -4.10 5.69
N TRP A 300 1.25 -5.05 6.48
CA TRP A 300 0.42 -5.77 7.43
C TRP A 300 0.09 -4.90 8.66
N LEU A 301 -0.79 -5.42 9.51
CA LEU A 301 -1.27 -4.72 10.70
C LEU A 301 -0.13 -4.30 11.63
N ASN A 302 -0.30 -3.15 12.25
CA ASN A 302 0.49 -2.70 13.38
C ASN A 302 -0.16 -3.12 14.71
N GLN A 303 0.62 -3.09 15.79
CA GLN A 303 0.13 -3.27 17.15
C GLN A 303 -1.02 -2.29 17.43
N GLY A 304 -2.12 -2.82 17.99
CA GLY A 304 -3.35 -2.05 18.27
C GLY A 304 -4.35 -2.03 17.11
N GLU A 305 -3.95 -2.36 15.88
CA GLU A 305 -4.88 -2.57 14.77
C GLU A 305 -5.52 -3.98 14.86
N GLN A 306 -6.75 -4.11 14.38
CA GLN A 306 -7.50 -5.37 14.39
C GLN A 306 -7.67 -5.92 12.98
N TRP A 307 -7.73 -7.25 12.88
CA TRP A 307 -8.11 -7.90 11.64
C TRP A 307 -9.58 -7.61 11.32
N PRO A 308 -9.91 -7.30 10.04
CA PRO A 308 -11.31 -7.13 9.65
C PRO A 308 -12.09 -8.44 9.78
N ALA A 309 -13.41 -8.32 9.99
CA ALA A 309 -14.31 -9.45 10.05
C ALA A 309 -14.50 -10.07 8.64
N GLU A 310 -14.64 -11.40 8.60
CA GLU A 310 -14.92 -12.12 7.36
C GLU A 310 -16.25 -11.63 6.75
N THR A 311 -16.18 -11.25 5.48
CA THR A 311 -17.31 -10.75 4.69
C THR A 311 -17.91 -11.85 3.83
N LEU A 312 -17.08 -12.70 3.22
CA LEU A 312 -17.52 -13.77 2.34
C LEU A 312 -16.57 -14.98 2.45
N ARG A 313 -17.15 -16.17 2.39
CA ARG A 313 -16.45 -17.46 2.39
C ARG A 313 -17.03 -18.39 1.34
N TRP A 314 -16.17 -19.07 0.58
CA TRP A 314 -16.57 -20.13 -0.35
C TRP A 314 -15.45 -21.17 -0.50
N HIS A 315 -15.74 -22.26 -1.22
CA HIS A 315 -14.78 -23.31 -1.49
C HIS A 315 -14.57 -23.48 -3.00
N GLY A 316 -13.34 -23.82 -3.38
CA GLY A 316 -12.95 -24.31 -4.69
C GLY A 316 -12.09 -25.56 -4.55
N ASP A 317 -11.28 -25.85 -5.55
CA ASP A 317 -10.48 -27.08 -5.63
C ASP A 317 -8.97 -26.84 -5.79
N SER A 318 -8.58 -25.62 -6.13
CA SER A 318 -7.22 -25.23 -6.53
C SER A 318 -6.84 -23.87 -5.98
N PHE A 319 -5.54 -23.65 -5.77
CA PHE A 319 -4.98 -22.32 -5.52
C PHE A 319 -4.87 -21.55 -6.84
N LEU A 320 -6.01 -21.33 -7.50
CA LEU A 320 -6.16 -20.55 -8.73
C LEU A 320 -7.38 -19.65 -8.60
N LEU A 321 -7.24 -18.36 -8.88
CA LEU A 321 -8.35 -17.41 -8.79
C LEU A 321 -8.23 -16.31 -9.87
N PRO A 322 -9.18 -16.22 -10.83
CA PRO A 322 -9.17 -15.16 -11.85
C PRO A 322 -9.62 -13.79 -11.34
N ARG A 323 -10.55 -13.79 -10.37
CA ARG A 323 -11.13 -12.57 -9.79
C ARG A 323 -11.73 -12.83 -8.42
N LEU A 324 -11.96 -11.76 -7.67
CA LEU A 324 -12.83 -11.81 -6.50
C LEU A 324 -14.31 -11.99 -6.92
N PRO A 325 -15.15 -12.61 -6.08
CA PRO A 325 -16.60 -12.56 -6.22
C PRO A 325 -17.11 -11.11 -6.31
N LEU A 326 -18.27 -10.93 -6.95
CA LEU A 326 -18.93 -9.64 -7.06
C LEU A 326 -19.69 -9.31 -5.77
N LYS A 327 -19.51 -8.08 -5.29
CA LYS A 327 -20.30 -7.53 -4.20
C LYS A 327 -21.56 -6.87 -4.74
N HIS A 328 -22.64 -6.97 -3.98
CA HIS A 328 -23.93 -6.36 -4.29
C HIS A 328 -24.46 -5.60 -3.06
N ASP A 329 -25.16 -4.49 -3.30
CA ASP A 329 -25.90 -3.77 -2.27
C ASP A 329 -27.24 -4.44 -1.94
N ALA A 330 -28.01 -3.85 -1.02
CA ALA A 330 -29.33 -4.34 -0.60
C ALA A 330 -30.42 -4.31 -1.69
N TRP A 331 -30.11 -3.77 -2.88
CA TRP A 331 -30.98 -3.81 -4.06
C TRP A 331 -30.53 -4.87 -5.08
N GLY A 332 -29.44 -5.59 -4.80
CA GLY A 332 -28.81 -6.51 -5.74
C GLY A 332 -28.07 -5.80 -6.87
N ILE A 333 -27.75 -4.52 -6.70
CA ILE A 333 -26.95 -3.74 -7.65
C ILE A 333 -25.49 -3.97 -7.30
N ARG A 334 -24.64 -4.14 -8.32
CA ARG A 334 -23.20 -4.33 -8.13
C ARG A 334 -22.62 -3.14 -7.36
N ASP A 335 -21.92 -3.45 -6.28
CA ASP A 335 -21.24 -2.49 -5.41
C ASP A 335 -19.73 -2.75 -5.37
N SER A 336 -18.98 -1.80 -4.81
CA SER A 336 -17.53 -1.89 -4.67
C SER A 336 -17.14 -2.53 -3.35
N TRP A 337 -16.11 -3.37 -3.40
CA TRP A 337 -15.44 -3.85 -2.21
C TRP A 337 -14.85 -2.68 -1.41
N GLN A 338 -15.02 -2.68 -0.08
CA GLN A 338 -14.37 -1.71 0.81
C GLN A 338 -12.89 -2.08 0.95
N ALA A 339 -12.09 -1.59 0.00
CA ALA A 339 -10.67 -1.88 -0.09
C ALA A 339 -9.85 -1.08 0.95
N PRO A 340 -8.66 -1.55 1.33
CA PRO A 340 -8.03 -2.82 0.95
C PRO A 340 -8.76 -4.05 1.50
N VAL A 341 -8.78 -5.12 0.71
CA VAL A 341 -9.44 -6.39 1.02
C VAL A 341 -8.41 -7.42 1.42
N LEU A 342 -8.63 -8.10 2.56
CA LEU A 342 -7.86 -9.27 2.93
C LEU A 342 -8.46 -10.51 2.28
N LEU A 343 -7.74 -11.09 1.31
CA LEU A 343 -8.05 -12.39 0.73
C LEU A 343 -7.18 -13.46 1.42
N ARG A 344 -7.81 -14.52 1.89
CA ARG A 344 -7.14 -15.71 2.42
C ARG A 344 -7.57 -16.95 1.63
N ILE A 345 -6.60 -17.77 1.25
CA ILE A 345 -6.80 -19.04 0.54
C ILE A 345 -6.08 -20.12 1.33
N ALA A 346 -6.75 -21.23 1.65
CA ALA A 346 -6.14 -22.30 2.41
C ALA A 346 -6.65 -23.69 2.05
N ALA A 347 -5.77 -24.68 2.19
CA ALA A 347 -6.14 -26.09 2.11
C ALA A 347 -5.10 -26.96 2.81
N ASP A 348 -5.52 -28.19 3.14
CA ASP A 348 -4.62 -29.27 3.51
C ASP A 348 -4.27 -30.09 2.27
N VAL A 349 -3.04 -29.96 1.78
CA VAL A 349 -2.58 -30.53 0.50
C VAL A 349 -1.50 -31.58 0.74
N GLU A 350 -1.44 -32.61 -0.10
CA GLU A 350 -0.33 -33.56 -0.09
C GLU A 350 0.85 -32.98 -0.88
N LEU A 351 1.97 -32.74 -0.21
CA LEU A 351 3.23 -32.37 -0.87
C LEU A 351 4.19 -33.56 -0.78
N PRO A 352 4.94 -33.87 -1.86
CA PRO A 352 5.95 -34.91 -1.79
C PRO A 352 7.05 -34.58 -0.77
N SER A 353 7.80 -35.60 -0.33
CA SER A 353 8.96 -35.42 0.53
C SER A 353 10.10 -34.67 -0.16
N GLY A 354 11.01 -34.10 0.64
CA GLY A 354 12.22 -33.43 0.19
C GLY A 354 12.02 -31.99 -0.29
N SER A 355 13.09 -31.40 -0.82
CA SER A 355 13.09 -30.02 -1.33
C SER A 355 12.26 -29.89 -2.59
N GLN A 356 11.35 -28.91 -2.60
CA GLN A 356 10.50 -28.60 -3.74
C GLN A 356 10.47 -27.10 -3.97
N ARG A 357 10.38 -26.76 -5.25
CA ARG A 357 10.22 -25.39 -5.69
C ARG A 357 8.74 -25.05 -5.84
N LEU A 358 8.32 -24.03 -5.13
CA LEU A 358 6.99 -23.44 -5.20
C LEU A 358 7.06 -22.14 -6.00
N LEU A 359 5.99 -21.83 -6.72
CA LEU A 359 5.76 -20.56 -7.39
C LEU A 359 4.53 -19.91 -6.77
N LEU A 360 4.69 -18.69 -6.27
CA LEU A 360 3.61 -17.77 -5.95
C LEU A 360 3.51 -16.74 -7.07
N ARG A 361 2.36 -16.69 -7.76
CA ARG A 361 2.01 -15.64 -8.71
C ARG A 361 0.91 -14.78 -8.15
N ALA A 362 1.18 -13.51 -7.81
CA ALA A 362 0.18 -12.61 -7.24
C ALA A 362 0.41 -11.14 -7.61
N ARG A 363 -0.64 -10.32 -7.49
CA ARG A 363 -0.64 -8.86 -7.73
C ARG A 363 -1.09 -8.08 -6.49
N ALA A 364 -0.43 -8.32 -5.37
CA ALA A 364 -0.73 -7.70 -4.08
C ALA A 364 0.42 -7.91 -3.10
N LEU A 365 0.43 -7.17 -1.98
CA LEU A 365 1.20 -7.57 -0.81
C LEU A 365 0.72 -8.95 -0.36
N GLY A 366 1.64 -9.91 -0.23
CA GLY A 366 1.26 -11.31 -0.03
C GLY A 366 2.21 -12.10 0.84
N ARG A 367 1.67 -13.13 1.50
CA ARG A 367 2.40 -14.10 2.33
C ARG A 367 1.89 -15.50 2.06
N LEU A 368 2.79 -16.41 1.69
CA LEU A 368 2.51 -17.83 1.57
C LEU A 368 3.13 -18.57 2.75
N TRP A 369 2.29 -19.31 3.46
CA TRP A 369 2.63 -20.07 4.64
C TRP A 369 2.44 -21.56 4.40
N ILE A 370 3.33 -22.38 4.98
CA ILE A 370 3.18 -23.83 5.05
C ILE A 370 3.53 -24.27 6.47
N ASP A 371 2.59 -24.92 7.16
CA ASP A 371 2.73 -25.42 8.54
C ASP A 371 3.30 -24.39 9.52
N GLY A 372 2.81 -23.16 9.45
CA GLY A 372 3.23 -22.06 10.33
C GLY A 372 4.51 -21.35 9.90
N LYS A 373 5.23 -21.87 8.89
CA LYS A 373 6.44 -21.25 8.35
C LYS A 373 6.09 -20.36 7.16
N LEU A 374 6.66 -19.16 7.12
CA LEU A 374 6.53 -18.29 5.96
C LEU A 374 7.50 -18.73 4.88
N VAL A 375 6.97 -19.09 3.71
CA VAL A 375 7.71 -19.68 2.59
C VAL A 375 7.96 -18.68 1.47
N ALA A 376 6.98 -17.83 1.14
CA ALA A 376 7.14 -16.82 0.09
C ALA A 376 6.43 -15.50 0.46
N ARG A 377 6.90 -14.40 -0.15
CA ARG A 377 6.32 -13.06 -0.01
C ARG A 377 6.22 -12.37 -1.36
N THR A 378 5.17 -11.61 -1.58
CA THR A 378 5.09 -10.62 -2.66
C THR A 378 5.06 -9.22 -2.07
N GLU A 379 5.59 -8.27 -2.82
CA GLU A 379 5.71 -6.86 -2.44
C GLU A 379 4.41 -6.09 -2.67
N PRO A 380 4.15 -5.02 -1.90
CA PRO A 380 3.02 -4.15 -2.14
C PRO A 380 3.19 -3.35 -3.44
N ILE A 381 2.08 -3.07 -4.12
CA ILE A 381 2.08 -2.20 -5.31
C ILE A 381 2.12 -0.75 -4.86
N THR A 382 3.32 -0.19 -4.78
CA THR A 382 3.56 1.19 -4.33
C THR A 382 4.02 2.12 -5.45
N LYS A 383 4.39 1.56 -6.61
CA LYS A 383 4.85 2.32 -7.77
C LYS A 383 3.66 2.78 -8.61
N GLN A 384 3.75 3.99 -9.14
CA GLN A 384 2.76 4.48 -10.10
C GLN A 384 2.82 3.62 -11.36
N PRO A 385 1.66 3.26 -11.95
CA PRO A 385 1.65 2.61 -13.25
C PRO A 385 2.24 3.55 -14.31
N PRO A 386 2.81 3.01 -15.39
CA PRO A 386 3.27 3.79 -16.54
C PRO A 386 2.18 4.76 -17.01
N ASN A 387 2.55 6.01 -17.30
CA ASN A 387 1.61 7.03 -17.78
C ASN A 387 1.40 6.98 -19.31
N GLY A 388 2.07 6.05 -19.99
CA GLY A 388 1.94 5.83 -21.44
C GLY A 388 3.04 6.50 -22.26
N GLU A 389 3.97 7.21 -21.62
CA GLU A 389 5.19 7.74 -22.24
C GLU A 389 6.35 6.75 -22.16
N GLU A 390 6.23 5.71 -21.34
CA GLU A 390 7.20 4.65 -21.20
C GLU A 390 7.09 3.59 -22.31
N PRO A 391 8.19 2.91 -22.67
CA PRO A 391 8.14 1.78 -23.59
C PRO A 391 7.15 0.71 -23.12
N VAL A 392 6.47 0.07 -24.09
CA VAL A 392 5.60 -1.07 -23.81
C VAL A 392 6.39 -2.14 -23.06
N THR A 393 5.87 -2.55 -21.91
CA THR A 393 6.50 -3.61 -21.13
C THR A 393 6.49 -4.91 -21.93
N PRO A 394 7.64 -5.58 -22.12
CA PRO A 394 7.70 -6.87 -22.77
C PRO A 394 6.83 -7.91 -22.05
N LEU A 395 6.46 -8.96 -22.79
CA LEU A 395 5.87 -10.16 -22.18
C LEU A 395 6.86 -10.75 -21.17
N ALA A 396 6.34 -11.27 -20.07
CA ALA A 396 7.14 -11.98 -19.09
C ALA A 396 7.67 -13.28 -19.69
N ASP A 397 8.90 -13.65 -19.32
CA ASP A 397 9.43 -14.97 -19.62
C ASP A 397 8.66 -16.03 -18.80
N PRO A 398 8.40 -17.22 -19.35
CA PRO A 398 7.73 -18.27 -18.62
C PRO A 398 8.65 -18.85 -17.53
N PRO A 399 8.10 -19.29 -16.37
CA PRO A 399 8.92 -19.84 -15.28
C PRO A 399 9.63 -21.15 -15.64
N LEU A 400 9.07 -21.91 -16.60
CA LEU A 400 9.66 -23.07 -17.26
C LEU A 400 9.21 -23.13 -18.73
N PRO A 401 9.95 -23.81 -19.63
CA PRO A 401 9.50 -24.00 -21.01
C PRO A 401 8.09 -24.61 -21.08
N GLY A 402 7.20 -23.97 -21.83
CA GLY A 402 5.80 -24.41 -21.97
C GLY A 402 4.87 -24.01 -20.82
N ALA A 403 5.39 -23.40 -19.75
CA ALA A 403 4.56 -22.87 -18.68
C ALA A 403 3.85 -21.58 -19.11
N ARG A 404 2.61 -21.39 -18.68
CA ARG A 404 1.83 -20.18 -18.86
C ARG A 404 2.57 -18.99 -18.25
N VAL A 405 2.70 -17.89 -19.00
CA VAL A 405 3.39 -16.68 -18.57
C VAL A 405 2.58 -15.89 -17.53
N ALA A 406 3.25 -15.12 -16.69
CA ALA A 406 2.59 -14.22 -15.76
C ALA A 406 1.87 -13.07 -16.48
N GLY A 407 0.73 -12.65 -15.93
CA GLY A 407 0.01 -11.48 -16.40
C GLY A 407 0.76 -10.18 -16.13
N TYR A 408 0.32 -9.11 -16.78
CA TYR A 408 0.92 -7.79 -16.66
C TYR A 408 0.99 -7.30 -15.20
N HIS A 409 2.20 -6.92 -14.74
CA HIS A 409 2.51 -6.52 -13.35
C HIS A 409 2.14 -7.54 -12.27
N GLN A 410 2.00 -8.82 -12.61
CA GLN A 410 1.99 -9.88 -11.61
C GLN A 410 3.43 -10.20 -11.20
N GLN A 411 3.62 -10.43 -9.91
CA GLN A 411 4.89 -10.87 -9.35
C GLN A 411 4.93 -12.40 -9.39
N GLU A 412 6.08 -12.93 -9.78
CA GLU A 412 6.40 -14.35 -9.61
C GLU A 412 7.51 -14.49 -8.57
N VAL A 413 7.22 -15.28 -7.54
CA VAL A 413 8.15 -15.54 -6.45
C VAL A 413 8.36 -17.03 -6.36
N LEU A 414 9.60 -17.45 -6.59
CA LEU A 414 10.02 -18.83 -6.48
C LEU A 414 10.60 -19.04 -5.09
N ALA A 415 10.12 -20.06 -4.39
CA ALA A 415 10.53 -20.40 -3.03
C ALA A 415 10.83 -21.89 -2.90
N GLU A 416 11.77 -22.24 -2.04
CA GLU A 416 12.05 -23.63 -1.70
C GLU A 416 11.28 -24.01 -0.43
N PHE A 417 10.71 -25.21 -0.43
CA PHE A 417 10.06 -25.82 0.72
C PHE A 417 10.56 -27.25 0.88
N ASP A 418 10.94 -27.62 2.10
CA ASP A 418 11.31 -28.99 2.44
C ASP A 418 10.10 -29.72 3.04
N GLY A 419 9.53 -30.65 2.27
CA GLY A 419 8.42 -31.51 2.68
C GLY A 419 8.81 -32.59 3.69
N GLY A 420 10.08 -32.62 4.13
CA GLY A 420 10.58 -33.58 5.10
C GLY A 420 10.84 -34.96 4.49
N GLU A 421 10.97 -35.97 5.33
CA GLU A 421 11.45 -37.30 4.93
C GLU A 421 10.39 -38.18 4.25
N ALA A 422 9.10 -37.88 4.43
CA ALA A 422 7.99 -38.65 3.89
C ALA A 422 6.88 -37.72 3.41
N ALA A 423 6.15 -38.13 2.36
CA ALA A 423 4.99 -37.38 1.87
C ALA A 423 3.96 -37.24 2.99
N ALA A 424 3.52 -36.00 3.23
CA ALA A 424 2.59 -35.66 4.28
C ALA A 424 1.57 -34.63 3.80
N ARG A 425 0.48 -34.48 4.55
CA ARG A 425 -0.47 -33.38 4.36
C ARG A 425 0.05 -32.15 5.09
N HIS A 426 0.14 -31.06 4.34
CA HIS A 426 0.62 -29.77 4.82
C HIS A 426 -0.52 -28.75 4.75
N ARG A 427 -0.62 -27.90 5.78
CA ARG A 427 -1.54 -26.76 5.78
C ARG A 427 -0.87 -25.64 5.00
N VAL A 428 -1.41 -25.34 3.82
CA VAL A 428 -0.97 -24.21 2.99
C VAL A 428 -1.94 -23.06 3.18
N VAL A 429 -1.42 -21.86 3.46
CA VAL A 429 -2.22 -20.63 3.60
C VAL A 429 -1.59 -19.48 2.84
N LEU A 430 -2.34 -18.89 1.93
CA LEU A 430 -1.99 -17.67 1.23
C LEU A 430 -2.83 -16.50 1.76
N GLU A 431 -2.18 -15.40 2.12
CA GLU A 431 -2.83 -14.15 2.48
C GLU A 431 -2.42 -13.04 1.51
N LEU A 432 -3.38 -12.20 1.09
CA LEU A 432 -3.16 -11.08 0.18
C LEU A 432 -3.92 -9.84 0.64
N ALA A 433 -3.29 -8.66 0.57
CA ALA A 433 -3.96 -7.36 0.69
C ALA A 433 -4.28 -6.81 -0.70
N VAL A 434 -5.52 -7.02 -1.16
CA VAL A 434 -6.00 -6.75 -2.52
C VAL A 434 -6.65 -5.37 -2.63
N GLY A 435 -6.29 -4.63 -3.68
CA GLY A 435 -6.78 -3.26 -3.91
C GLY A 435 -6.18 -2.23 -2.95
N GLY A 436 -6.82 -1.08 -2.82
CA GLY A 436 -6.38 0.02 -1.96
C GLY A 436 -6.27 1.34 -2.70
N LYS A 437 -5.48 2.26 -2.16
CA LYS A 437 -5.34 3.62 -2.71
C LYS A 437 -4.79 3.57 -4.14
N ASN A 438 -5.57 4.08 -5.10
CA ASN A 438 -5.24 4.07 -6.53
C ASN A 438 -5.10 2.67 -7.16
N LEU A 439 -5.61 1.63 -6.51
CA LEU A 439 -5.57 0.26 -7.00
C LEU A 439 -6.99 -0.26 -7.19
N ARG A 440 -7.23 -0.97 -8.31
CA ARG A 440 -8.44 -1.76 -8.46
C ARG A 440 -8.41 -2.93 -7.47
N THR A 441 -9.57 -3.25 -6.90
CA THR A 441 -9.73 -4.41 -6.01
C THR A 441 -9.86 -5.68 -6.83
N GLU A 442 -8.76 -6.09 -7.46
CA GLU A 442 -8.67 -7.24 -8.34
C GLU A 442 -7.37 -8.02 -8.06
N THR A 443 -7.42 -9.34 -8.21
CA THR A 443 -6.28 -10.23 -7.96
C THR A 443 -5.40 -10.44 -9.19
N GLY A 444 -5.96 -10.19 -10.39
CA GLY A 444 -5.47 -10.82 -11.61
C GLY A 444 -5.64 -12.35 -11.55
N GLU A 445 -4.94 -13.07 -12.42
CA GLU A 445 -4.85 -14.54 -12.39
C GLU A 445 -3.88 -14.97 -11.28
N LEU A 446 -4.39 -15.10 -10.06
CA LEU A 446 -3.64 -15.54 -8.90
C LEU A 446 -3.38 -17.04 -8.97
N CYS A 447 -2.16 -17.51 -8.68
CA CYS A 447 -1.94 -18.93 -8.43
C CYS A 447 -0.79 -19.27 -7.46
N VAL A 448 -0.89 -20.45 -6.86
CA VAL A 448 0.23 -21.14 -6.20
C VAL A 448 0.47 -22.46 -6.94
N ALA A 449 1.70 -22.69 -7.35
CA ALA A 449 2.10 -23.89 -8.09
C ALA A 449 3.33 -24.54 -7.46
N VAL A 450 3.51 -25.83 -7.72
CA VAL A 450 4.67 -26.64 -7.30
C VAL A 450 5.34 -27.23 -8.54
N GLN A 451 6.67 -27.27 -8.53
CA GLN A 451 7.45 -27.89 -9.58
C GLN A 451 7.33 -29.42 -9.52
N SER A 452 7.28 -30.08 -10.68
CA SER A 452 7.32 -31.54 -10.79
C SER A 452 8.61 -32.09 -10.17
N ALA A 453 8.58 -33.34 -9.70
CA ALA A 453 9.79 -34.01 -9.19
C ALA A 453 10.91 -34.13 -10.24
N ALA A 454 10.56 -34.15 -11.53
CA ALA A 454 11.52 -34.14 -12.64
C ALA A 454 12.10 -32.74 -12.94
N GLY A 455 11.51 -31.68 -12.39
CA GLY A 455 11.96 -30.29 -12.58
C GLY A 455 11.55 -29.67 -13.92
N ASP A 456 10.72 -30.35 -14.71
CA ASP A 456 10.39 -30.00 -16.10
C ASP A 456 9.01 -29.36 -16.29
N ALA A 457 8.17 -29.34 -15.25
CA ALA A 457 6.82 -28.79 -15.30
C ALA A 457 6.42 -28.10 -14.00
N MET A 458 5.50 -27.14 -14.09
CA MET A 458 4.84 -26.52 -12.94
C MET A 458 3.39 -27.01 -12.89
N HIS A 459 2.89 -27.32 -11.69
CA HIS A 459 1.51 -27.73 -11.46
C HIS A 459 0.86 -26.82 -10.43
N VAL A 460 -0.28 -26.23 -10.75
CA VAL A 460 -1.10 -25.50 -9.79
C VAL A 460 -1.50 -26.44 -8.65
N LEU A 461 -1.38 -25.94 -7.43
CA LEU A 461 -1.65 -26.71 -6.23
C LEU A 461 -3.16 -26.96 -6.09
N ARG A 462 -3.55 -28.24 -5.93
CA ARG A 462 -4.94 -28.68 -5.72
C ARG A 462 -5.09 -29.40 -4.40
N ALA A 463 -6.26 -29.25 -3.77
CA ALA A 463 -6.55 -29.91 -2.51
C ALA A 463 -6.80 -31.42 -2.64
N ALA A 464 -7.21 -31.89 -3.82
CA ALA A 464 -7.47 -33.31 -4.08
C ALA A 464 -6.21 -34.11 -4.47
N GLY A 465 -5.07 -33.43 -4.66
CA GLY A 465 -3.79 -34.06 -5.02
C GLY A 465 -3.65 -34.44 -6.51
N ASP A 466 -4.66 -34.19 -7.32
CA ASP A 466 -4.59 -34.33 -8.77
C ASP A 466 -3.80 -33.17 -9.40
N THR A 467 -3.25 -33.41 -10.59
CA THR A 467 -2.35 -32.45 -11.24
C THR A 467 -3.11 -31.48 -12.14
N LEU A 468 -2.81 -30.19 -12.01
CA LEU A 468 -3.22 -29.15 -12.96
C LEU A 468 -1.98 -28.47 -13.53
N PRO A 469 -1.50 -28.88 -14.72
CA PRO A 469 -0.34 -28.26 -15.35
C PRO A 469 -0.54 -26.75 -15.53
N LEU A 470 0.47 -25.95 -15.23
CA LEU A 470 0.48 -24.51 -15.48
C LEU A 470 0.78 -24.25 -16.96
N THR A 471 -0.08 -24.72 -17.87
CA THR A 471 -0.02 -24.49 -19.32
C THR A 471 -1.25 -23.68 -19.75
N ASP A 472 -1.20 -22.99 -20.89
CA ASP A 472 -2.34 -22.19 -21.34
C ASP A 472 -3.61 -23.02 -21.50
N GLU A 473 -3.52 -24.19 -22.16
CA GLU A 473 -4.68 -25.07 -22.39
C GLU A 473 -5.32 -25.57 -21.09
N ALA A 474 -4.52 -26.05 -20.14
CA ALA A 474 -5.03 -26.60 -18.89
C ALA A 474 -5.61 -25.50 -17.98
N ILE A 475 -4.96 -24.34 -17.93
CA ILE A 475 -5.40 -23.21 -17.10
C ILE A 475 -6.64 -22.55 -17.70
N GLU A 476 -6.75 -22.36 -19.01
CA GLU A 476 -7.96 -21.80 -19.63
C GLU A 476 -9.19 -22.67 -19.38
N SER A 477 -9.04 -24.00 -19.43
CA SER A 477 -10.11 -24.94 -19.07
C SER A 477 -10.52 -24.81 -17.60
N ALA A 478 -9.55 -24.76 -16.69
CA ALA A 478 -9.80 -24.59 -15.26
C ALA A 478 -10.47 -23.24 -14.94
N LEU A 479 -10.01 -22.15 -15.57
CA LEU A 479 -10.57 -20.81 -15.42
C LEU A 479 -12.03 -20.73 -15.86
N ALA A 480 -12.42 -21.39 -16.96
CA ALA A 480 -13.82 -21.45 -17.39
C ALA A 480 -14.72 -22.14 -16.36
N GLY A 481 -14.23 -23.21 -15.72
CA GLY A 481 -14.92 -23.87 -14.61
C GLY A 481 -15.05 -22.97 -13.39
N ILE A 482 -13.95 -22.31 -12.98
CA ILE A 482 -13.95 -21.38 -11.85
C ILE A 482 -14.91 -20.21 -12.09
N GLU A 483 -14.91 -19.62 -13.29
CA GLU A 483 -15.84 -18.53 -13.62
C GLU A 483 -17.30 -18.96 -13.58
N SER A 484 -17.62 -20.19 -14.00
CA SER A 484 -18.97 -20.74 -13.89
C SER A 484 -19.40 -20.84 -12.41
N ASN A 485 -18.52 -21.36 -11.55
CA ASN A 485 -18.78 -21.47 -10.10
C ASN A 485 -18.91 -20.08 -9.44
N LEU A 486 -18.07 -19.13 -9.82
CA LEU A 486 -18.15 -17.76 -9.31
C LEU A 486 -19.43 -17.06 -9.77
N GLN A 487 -19.88 -17.28 -11.00
CA GLN A 487 -21.14 -16.72 -11.49
C GLN A 487 -22.34 -17.25 -10.69
N GLU A 488 -22.36 -18.55 -10.37
CA GLU A 488 -23.40 -19.14 -9.53
C GLU A 488 -23.39 -18.54 -8.11
N LEU A 489 -22.20 -18.40 -7.51
CA LEU A 489 -22.01 -17.74 -6.21
C LEU A 489 -22.48 -16.27 -6.25
N ASP A 490 -22.11 -15.53 -7.28
CA ASP A 490 -22.48 -14.13 -7.47
C ASP A 490 -23.99 -13.96 -7.61
N ASP A 491 -24.65 -14.84 -8.36
CA ASP A 491 -26.11 -14.84 -8.51
C ASP A 491 -26.83 -15.21 -7.20
N ALA A 492 -26.31 -16.17 -6.44
CA ALA A 492 -26.85 -16.51 -5.13
C ALA A 492 -26.71 -15.33 -4.15
N ASN A 493 -25.52 -14.72 -4.08
CA ASN A 493 -25.25 -13.56 -3.24
C ASN A 493 -26.12 -12.36 -3.62
N ARG A 494 -26.28 -12.08 -4.92
CA ARG A 494 -27.14 -11.01 -5.43
C ARG A 494 -28.60 -11.19 -5.02
N ARG A 495 -29.13 -12.41 -5.18
CA ARG A 495 -30.53 -12.72 -4.79
C ARG A 495 -30.73 -12.59 -3.28
N ALA A 496 -29.78 -13.08 -2.48
CA ALA A 496 -29.85 -12.96 -1.03
C ALA A 496 -29.84 -11.48 -0.59
N ALA A 497 -28.93 -10.68 -1.15
CA ALA A 497 -28.82 -9.25 -0.86
C ALA A 497 -30.10 -8.47 -1.26
N ALA A 498 -30.71 -8.83 -2.39
CA ALA A 498 -31.92 -8.17 -2.90
C ALA A 498 -33.23 -8.70 -2.31
N SER A 499 -33.20 -9.63 -1.34
CA SER A 499 -34.41 -10.32 -0.84
C SER A 499 -35.48 -9.36 -0.29
N SER A 500 -35.09 -8.19 0.24
CA SER A 500 -36.04 -7.16 0.68
C SER A 500 -36.84 -6.54 -0.48
N GLN A 501 -36.37 -6.69 -1.73
CA GLN A 501 -37.02 -6.19 -2.94
C GLN A 501 -37.98 -7.22 -3.57
N ASP A 502 -37.95 -8.47 -3.11
CA ASP A 502 -38.77 -9.54 -3.69
C ASP A 502 -40.27 -9.22 -3.70
N PRO A 503 -40.89 -8.69 -2.61
CA PRO A 503 -42.32 -8.38 -2.63
C PRO A 503 -42.68 -7.32 -3.68
N PHE A 504 -41.84 -6.28 -3.82
CA PHE A 504 -42.04 -5.23 -4.82
C PHE A 504 -41.98 -5.79 -6.25
N TRP A 505 -40.99 -6.63 -6.55
CA TRP A 505 -40.86 -7.23 -7.88
C TRP A 505 -41.92 -8.28 -8.17
N GLN A 506 -42.31 -9.09 -7.19
CA GLN A 506 -43.41 -10.05 -7.32
C GLN A 506 -44.72 -9.34 -7.65
N GLN A 507 -45.04 -8.24 -6.95
CA GLN A 507 -46.22 -7.42 -7.24
C GLN A 507 -46.17 -6.85 -8.67
N ARG A 508 -45.03 -6.26 -9.08
CA ARG A 508 -44.88 -5.74 -10.45
C ARG A 508 -45.03 -6.83 -11.51
N HIS A 509 -44.44 -8.01 -11.29
CA HIS A 509 -44.57 -9.14 -12.20
C HIS A 509 -46.01 -9.65 -12.26
N GLN A 510 -46.73 -9.66 -11.13
CA GLN A 510 -48.14 -10.01 -11.11
C GLN A 510 -48.97 -9.00 -11.91
N VAL A 511 -48.81 -7.70 -11.66
CA VAL A 511 -49.50 -6.65 -12.42
C VAL A 511 -49.18 -6.75 -13.92
N ALA A 512 -47.93 -7.03 -14.29
CA ALA A 512 -47.54 -7.21 -15.69
C ALA A 512 -48.20 -8.44 -16.33
N ARG A 513 -48.30 -9.57 -15.61
CA ARG A 513 -49.02 -10.76 -16.06
C ARG A 513 -50.51 -10.50 -16.21
N GLU A 514 -51.15 -9.88 -15.22
CA GLU A 514 -52.56 -9.49 -15.26
C GLU A 514 -52.86 -8.54 -16.42
N TRP A 515 -52.02 -7.51 -16.63
CA TRP A 515 -52.11 -6.62 -17.78
C TRP A 515 -51.97 -7.39 -19.11
N GLY A 516 -51.03 -8.34 -19.16
CA GLY A 516 -50.83 -9.24 -20.29
C GLY A 516 -52.01 -10.15 -20.56
N GLU A 517 -52.71 -10.67 -19.55
CA GLU A 517 -53.91 -11.50 -19.72
C GLU A 517 -55.14 -10.69 -20.16
N VAL A 518 -55.28 -9.46 -19.66
CA VAL A 518 -56.38 -8.54 -20.00
C VAL A 518 -56.25 -8.01 -21.43
N ARG A 519 -55.02 -7.74 -21.91
CA ARG A 519 -54.78 -7.24 -23.27
C ARG A 519 -54.36 -8.29 -24.29
N GLY A 520 -53.67 -9.35 -23.86
CA GLY A 520 -53.18 -10.44 -24.71
C GLY A 520 -54.30 -11.28 -25.34
N ARG A 521 -55.51 -11.26 -24.75
CA ARG A 521 -56.71 -11.82 -25.38
C ARG A 521 -57.33 -10.94 -26.48
N ARG A 522 -56.87 -9.70 -26.68
CA ARG A 522 -57.50 -8.72 -27.59
C ARG A 522 -56.72 -8.40 -28.87
N ALA A 523 -55.51 -8.90 -29.04
CA ALA A 523 -54.80 -8.77 -30.30
C ALA A 523 -53.87 -9.97 -30.49
N GLU A 524 -54.32 -10.97 -31.26
CA GLU A 524 -53.36 -11.64 -32.14
C GLU A 524 -52.73 -10.52 -32.98
N LEU A 525 -51.48 -10.16 -32.68
CA LEU A 525 -50.68 -9.30 -33.53
C LEU A 525 -50.43 -10.09 -34.83
N LYS A 526 -51.42 -10.10 -35.71
CA LYS A 526 -51.29 -10.68 -37.04
C LYS A 526 -50.30 -9.79 -37.79
N PRO A 527 -49.12 -10.32 -38.20
CA PRO A 527 -48.22 -9.52 -39.01
C PRO A 527 -48.98 -9.03 -40.24
N PRO A 528 -48.92 -7.72 -40.57
CA PRO A 528 -49.51 -7.20 -41.78
C PRO A 528 -48.94 -7.97 -42.97
N VAL A 529 -49.80 -8.26 -43.95
CA VAL A 529 -49.54 -9.23 -45.03
C VAL A 529 -48.30 -8.85 -45.84
N SER A 530 -47.14 -9.38 -45.45
CA SER A 530 -45.96 -9.58 -46.29
C SER A 530 -45.48 -11.03 -46.11
N ALA A 531 -46.02 -11.94 -46.92
CA ALA A 531 -45.80 -13.38 -46.82
C ALA A 531 -44.36 -13.85 -47.15
N GLY A 532 -43.36 -12.95 -47.08
CA GLY A 532 -41.96 -13.22 -47.48
C GLY A 532 -40.90 -12.86 -46.44
N SER A 533 -41.24 -12.24 -45.31
CA SER A 533 -40.25 -11.86 -44.29
C SER A 533 -39.97 -13.07 -43.36
N PRO A 534 -38.70 -13.45 -43.12
CA PRO A 534 -38.35 -14.67 -42.39
C PRO A 534 -38.69 -14.62 -40.89
N HIS A 535 -38.86 -13.43 -40.31
CA HIS A 535 -39.25 -13.25 -38.91
C HIS A 535 -40.48 -12.32 -38.76
N PRO A 536 -41.40 -12.57 -37.82
CA PRO A 536 -42.60 -11.73 -37.62
C PRO A 536 -42.30 -10.25 -37.33
N ILE A 537 -41.18 -9.95 -36.67
CA ILE A 537 -40.74 -8.57 -36.42
C ILE A 537 -40.42 -7.86 -37.74
N ASP A 538 -39.80 -8.55 -38.69
CA ASP A 538 -39.42 -7.98 -39.98
C ASP A 538 -40.66 -7.58 -40.78
N ALA A 539 -41.73 -8.39 -40.74
CA ALA A 539 -43.00 -8.05 -41.38
C ALA A 539 -43.62 -6.73 -40.83
N PHE A 540 -43.50 -6.48 -39.52
CA PHE A 540 -43.93 -5.20 -38.94
C PHE A 540 -43.04 -4.03 -39.36
N VAL A 541 -41.73 -4.24 -39.46
CA VAL A 541 -40.77 -3.23 -39.92
C VAL A 541 -41.02 -2.90 -41.40
N ASP A 542 -41.17 -3.90 -42.25
CA ASP A 542 -41.42 -3.77 -43.70
C ASP A 542 -42.74 -3.05 -43.98
N ALA A 543 -43.80 -3.36 -43.21
CA ALA A 543 -45.07 -2.67 -43.33
C ALA A 543 -44.97 -1.20 -42.91
N LYS A 544 -44.20 -0.90 -41.86
CA LYS A 544 -43.96 0.48 -41.42
C LYS A 544 -43.14 1.26 -42.46
N ILE A 545 -42.12 0.64 -43.07
CA ILE A 545 -41.33 1.22 -44.16
C ILE A 545 -42.22 1.48 -45.37
N SER A 546 -43.04 0.50 -45.78
CA SER A 546 -43.94 0.62 -46.93
C SER A 546 -44.98 1.72 -46.74
N ALA A 547 -45.57 1.82 -45.55
CA ALA A 547 -46.50 2.89 -45.20
C ALA A 547 -45.83 4.27 -45.23
N ALA A 548 -44.58 4.38 -44.74
CA ALA A 548 -43.81 5.61 -44.80
C ALA A 548 -43.46 6.01 -46.25
N LEU A 549 -43.08 5.04 -47.09
CA LEU A 549 -42.81 5.25 -48.52
C LEU A 549 -44.07 5.71 -49.26
N GLN A 550 -45.21 5.05 -49.05
CA GLN A 550 -46.49 5.45 -49.65
C GLN A 550 -46.92 6.85 -49.20
N ALA A 551 -46.78 7.18 -47.91
CA ALA A 551 -47.07 8.52 -47.39
C ALA A 551 -46.15 9.59 -47.99
N SER A 552 -44.93 9.23 -48.38
CA SER A 552 -43.95 10.13 -49.02
C SER A 552 -44.11 10.27 -50.54
N ALA A 553 -44.82 9.33 -51.20
CA ALA A 553 -44.93 9.26 -52.65
C ALA A 553 -45.65 10.45 -53.31
N GLY A 554 -46.37 11.26 -52.52
CA GLY A 554 -47.06 12.48 -52.99
C GLY A 554 -46.20 13.76 -52.98
N VAL A 555 -44.96 13.72 -52.48
CA VAL A 555 -44.07 14.88 -52.43
C VAL A 555 -42.99 14.73 -53.49
N GLY A 556 -42.94 15.67 -54.45
CA GLY A 556 -41.92 15.65 -55.50
C GLY A 556 -40.51 15.67 -54.90
N ARG A 557 -39.64 14.75 -55.32
CA ARG A 557 -38.29 14.57 -54.76
C ARG A 557 -37.50 15.88 -54.66
N GLN A 558 -37.59 16.74 -55.69
CA GLN A 558 -36.97 18.07 -55.68
C GLN A 558 -37.51 19.01 -54.60
N GLN A 559 -38.82 18.96 -54.29
CA GLN A 559 -39.40 19.78 -53.22
C GLN A 559 -38.95 19.30 -51.84
N ALA A 560 -38.86 17.99 -51.65
CA ALA A 560 -38.31 17.41 -50.41
C ALA A 560 -36.83 17.80 -50.24
N GLU A 561 -36.00 17.62 -51.27
CA GLU A 561 -34.59 18.02 -51.26
C GLU A 561 -34.44 19.52 -51.00
N HIS A 562 -35.26 20.37 -51.62
CA HIS A 562 -35.25 21.81 -51.37
C HIS A 562 -35.65 22.16 -49.92
N PHE A 563 -36.71 21.55 -49.38
CA PHE A 563 -37.13 21.75 -48.00
C PHE A 563 -36.01 21.36 -47.03
N HIS A 564 -35.43 20.17 -47.18
CA HIS A 564 -34.38 19.67 -46.29
C HIS A 564 -33.06 20.45 -46.41
N ALA A 565 -32.69 20.89 -47.62
CA ALA A 565 -31.43 21.60 -47.85
C ALA A 565 -31.49 23.11 -47.58
N LYS A 566 -32.67 23.73 -47.72
CA LYS A 566 -32.82 25.20 -47.67
C LYS A 566 -33.76 25.69 -46.57
N VAL A 567 -34.91 25.04 -46.37
CA VAL A 567 -35.95 25.52 -45.44
C VAL A 567 -35.71 25.02 -44.01
N LEU A 568 -35.45 23.73 -43.85
CA LEU A 568 -35.28 23.08 -42.55
C LEU A 568 -34.10 23.64 -41.72
N PRO A 569 -32.92 23.97 -42.30
CA PRO A 569 -31.85 24.60 -41.53
C PRO A 569 -32.26 25.95 -40.92
N ILE A 570 -33.01 26.76 -41.67
CA ILE A 570 -33.51 28.07 -41.21
C ILE A 570 -34.46 27.89 -40.02
N LEU A 571 -35.41 26.95 -40.13
CA LEU A 571 -36.35 26.66 -39.03
C LEU A 571 -35.64 26.13 -37.78
N ARG A 572 -34.62 25.28 -37.95
CA ARG A 572 -33.82 24.77 -36.83
C ARG A 572 -33.07 25.87 -36.11
N GLU A 573 -32.42 26.75 -36.85
CA GLU A 573 -31.61 27.83 -36.29
C GLU A 573 -32.46 28.92 -35.63
N ASN A 574 -33.59 29.28 -36.24
CA ASN A 574 -34.33 30.48 -35.85
C ASN A 574 -35.64 30.19 -35.08
N CYS A 575 -36.25 29.02 -35.25
CA CYS A 575 -37.61 28.76 -34.75
C CYS A 575 -37.69 27.62 -33.73
N PHE A 576 -36.93 26.54 -33.90
CA PHE A 576 -37.09 25.31 -33.10
C PHE A 576 -36.68 25.45 -31.63
N ARG A 577 -35.85 26.44 -31.31
CA ARG A 577 -35.55 26.78 -29.90
C ARG A 577 -36.81 27.13 -29.09
N CYS A 578 -37.82 27.70 -29.74
CA CYS A 578 -39.08 28.11 -29.10
C CYS A 578 -40.29 27.26 -29.51
N HIS A 579 -40.29 26.71 -30.73
CA HIS A 579 -41.42 25.99 -31.34
C HIS A 579 -41.06 24.56 -31.80
N GLY A 580 -39.97 23.98 -31.28
CA GLY A 580 -39.56 22.60 -31.54
C GLY A 580 -39.49 21.79 -30.25
N GLU A 581 -38.44 22.02 -29.46
CA GLU A 581 -38.28 21.39 -28.14
C GLU A 581 -39.28 21.92 -27.10
N LYS A 582 -39.78 23.14 -27.33
CA LYS A 582 -40.75 23.86 -26.49
C LYS A 582 -41.98 24.23 -27.33
N ASP A 583 -43.10 24.56 -26.68
CA ASP A 583 -44.39 24.88 -27.33
C ASP A 583 -44.86 26.31 -27.04
N LYS A 584 -43.95 27.30 -27.09
CA LYS A 584 -44.31 28.67 -26.72
C LYS A 584 -45.46 29.19 -27.59
N GLY A 585 -46.49 29.77 -26.95
CA GLY A 585 -47.67 30.28 -27.65
C GLY A 585 -48.51 29.20 -28.33
N GLY A 586 -48.41 27.93 -27.88
CA GLY A 586 -49.16 26.79 -28.43
C GLY A 586 -48.73 26.32 -29.82
N LEU A 587 -47.69 26.92 -30.43
CA LEU A 587 -47.23 26.60 -31.79
C LEU A 587 -46.05 25.63 -31.76
N LYS A 588 -46.12 24.57 -32.57
CA LYS A 588 -45.06 23.57 -32.73
C LYS A 588 -44.80 23.24 -34.20
N LEU A 589 -43.54 23.28 -34.62
CA LEU A 589 -43.09 23.18 -36.03
C LEU A 589 -42.20 21.95 -36.30
N ASP A 590 -41.98 21.09 -35.32
CA ASP A 590 -41.15 19.89 -35.42
C ASP A 590 -41.85 18.68 -36.07
N SER A 591 -43.16 18.79 -36.32
CA SER A 591 -43.93 17.82 -37.09
C SER A 591 -44.97 18.51 -37.96
N ARG A 592 -45.25 17.95 -39.14
CA ARG A 592 -46.25 18.50 -40.08
C ARG A 592 -47.63 18.63 -39.43
N ALA A 593 -48.06 17.61 -38.67
CA ALA A 593 -49.37 17.61 -38.04
C ALA A 593 -49.51 18.71 -36.96
N ALA A 594 -48.43 19.05 -36.25
CA ALA A 594 -48.45 20.12 -35.27
C ALA A 594 -48.31 21.50 -35.93
N ALA A 595 -47.50 21.61 -36.99
CA ALA A 595 -47.29 22.87 -37.72
C ALA A 595 -48.58 23.39 -38.40
N LEU A 596 -49.47 22.49 -38.79
CA LEU A 596 -50.77 22.81 -39.40
C LEU A 596 -51.86 23.15 -38.37
N LYS A 597 -51.59 23.00 -37.06
CA LYS A 597 -52.51 23.44 -36.01
C LYS A 597 -52.29 24.92 -35.72
N ALA A 598 -53.35 25.61 -35.35
CA ALA A 598 -53.24 26.94 -34.78
C ALA A 598 -52.56 26.87 -33.40
N GLY A 599 -51.75 27.88 -33.09
CA GLY A 599 -51.31 28.14 -31.72
C GLY A 599 -52.38 28.91 -30.94
N GLU A 600 -51.96 29.60 -29.88
CA GLU A 600 -52.83 30.48 -29.08
C GLU A 600 -53.44 31.65 -29.86
N SER A 601 -52.91 31.96 -31.05
CA SER A 601 -53.49 32.94 -31.97
C SER A 601 -54.78 32.46 -32.66
N GLU A 602 -55.17 31.19 -32.46
CA GLU A 602 -56.32 30.51 -33.08
C GLU A 602 -56.33 30.50 -34.63
N SER A 603 -55.26 31.03 -35.24
CA SER A 603 -55.04 31.08 -36.69
C SER A 603 -53.85 30.19 -37.08
N PRO A 604 -53.96 29.35 -38.12
CA PRO A 604 -52.85 28.49 -38.55
C PRO A 604 -51.63 29.29 -39.00
N ALA A 605 -50.47 28.99 -38.42
CA ALA A 605 -49.21 29.63 -38.81
C ALA A 605 -48.65 29.12 -40.16
N VAL A 606 -49.07 27.90 -40.56
CA VAL A 606 -48.73 27.28 -41.84
C VAL A 606 -50.01 26.76 -42.49
N ALA A 607 -50.30 27.23 -43.70
CA ALA A 607 -51.37 26.72 -44.54
C ALA A 607 -50.77 25.90 -45.70
N PRO A 608 -51.30 24.70 -46.04
CA PRO A 608 -50.76 23.84 -47.10
C PRO A 608 -50.90 24.40 -48.52
#